data_AF-A0A497KTW1-F1
#
_entry.id   AF-A0A497KTW1-F1
#
_cell.length_a   1.000
_cell.length_b   1.000
_cell.length_c   1.000
_cell.angle_alpha   90.00
_cell.angle_beta   90.00
_cell.angle_gamma   90.00
#
_symmetry.space_group_name_H-M   'P 1'
#
loop_
_entity.id
_entity.type
_entity.pdbx_description
1 polymer ?
#
loop_
_entity_poly.entity_id
_entity_poly.type
_entity_poly.pdbx_seq_one_letter_code
_entity_poly.pdbx_strand_id
1 'polypeptide(L)'
;MFSPDVRLVRSFLIDYLSEQDISLRQIFEVIKGEISQKQLSLDDVLKIIDKVEEDPLSVPYVPRVEKLKKLNQLRKLLKCLEDLEKEA
;
A
#
# COMPACT_ATOMS: atom_id res chain seq x y z
N MET A 1 -13.09 14.78 -2.10
CA MET A 1 -11.64 15.04 -2.28
C MET A 1 -10.90 14.06 -1.39
N PHE A 2 -9.90 13.32 -1.87
CA PHE A 2 -9.12 12.38 -1.03
C PHE A 2 -8.21 13.18 -0.07
N SER A 3 -7.95 12.67 1.15
CA SER A 3 -6.98 13.31 2.05
C SER A 3 -5.58 13.34 1.41
N PRO A 4 -4.71 14.29 1.80
CA PRO A 4 -3.31 14.30 1.37
C PRO A 4 -2.60 12.96 1.58
N ASP A 5 -2.85 12.31 2.71
CA ASP A 5 -2.22 11.05 3.15
C ASP A 5 -2.69 9.88 2.30
N VAL A 6 -4.00 9.82 2.03
CA VAL A 6 -4.59 8.83 1.11
C VAL A 6 -3.99 8.97 -0.30
N ARG A 7 -3.78 10.22 -0.77
CA ARG A 7 -3.15 10.46 -2.08
C ARG A 7 -1.69 10.07 -2.10
N LEU A 8 -0.96 10.32 -1.01
CA LEU A 8 0.44 9.94 -0.84
C LEU A 8 0.60 8.43 -0.95
N VAL A 9 -0.13 7.67 -0.13
CA VAL A 9 -0.09 6.19 -0.15
C VAL A 9 -0.48 5.66 -1.52
N ARG A 10 -1.52 6.22 -2.14
CA ARG A 10 -1.93 5.82 -3.51
C ARG A 10 -0.83 6.09 -4.54
N SER A 11 -0.12 7.22 -4.46
CA SER A 11 0.99 7.53 -5.37
C SER A 11 2.11 6.50 -5.23
N PHE A 12 2.56 6.26 -3.99
CA PHE A 12 3.63 5.28 -3.73
C PHE A 12 3.23 3.86 -4.14
N LEU A 13 1.96 3.47 -3.99
CA LEU A 13 1.44 2.19 -4.48
C LEU A 13 1.53 2.10 -6.01
N ILE A 14 1.14 3.16 -6.72
CA ILE A 14 1.26 3.23 -8.17
C ILE A 14 2.73 3.12 -8.58
N ASP A 15 3.64 3.83 -7.94
CA ASP A 15 5.07 3.81 -8.25
C ASP A 15 5.68 2.42 -8.02
N TYR A 16 5.35 1.78 -6.88
CA TYR A 16 5.74 0.40 -6.55
C TYR A 16 5.22 -0.61 -7.58
N LEU A 17 3.96 -0.47 -7.99
CA LEU A 17 3.37 -1.36 -9.00
C LEU A 17 4.01 -1.15 -10.37
N SER A 18 4.33 0.10 -10.70
CA SER A 18 4.87 0.56 -11.99
C SER A 18 6.34 0.26 -12.22
N GLU A 19 7.01 -0.41 -11.28
CA GLU A 19 8.45 -0.70 -11.35
C GLU A 19 9.33 0.56 -11.38
N GLN A 20 8.81 1.69 -10.93
CA GLN A 20 9.59 2.90 -10.76
C GLN A 20 10.37 2.81 -9.45
N ASP A 21 11.50 2.12 -9.43
CA ASP A 21 12.56 2.12 -8.38
C ASP A 21 12.14 2.03 -6.90
N ILE A 22 10.87 1.76 -6.60
CA ILE A 22 10.35 1.60 -5.25
C ILE A 22 10.29 0.13 -4.94
N SER A 23 11.09 -0.27 -3.97
CA SER A 23 11.09 -1.60 -3.39
C SER A 23 9.92 -1.80 -2.43
N LEU A 24 9.55 -3.06 -2.20
CA LEU A 24 8.56 -3.46 -1.19
C LEU A 24 8.86 -2.88 0.20
N ARG A 25 10.14 -2.75 0.55
CA ARG A 25 10.56 -2.19 1.83
C ARG A 25 10.31 -0.68 1.91
N GLN A 26 10.58 0.05 0.84
CA GLN A 26 10.36 1.50 0.82
C GLN A 26 8.87 1.85 0.95
N ILE A 27 7.99 1.20 0.18
CA ILE A 27 6.54 1.40 0.31
C ILE A 27 6.05 1.03 1.71
N PHE A 28 6.56 -0.05 2.29
CA PHE A 28 6.20 -0.48 3.64
C PHE A 28 6.58 0.56 4.70
N GLU A 29 7.79 1.12 4.65
CA GLU A 29 8.22 2.16 5.61
C GLU A 29 7.39 3.44 5.49
N VAL A 30 7.04 3.86 4.27
CA VAL A 30 6.15 5.02 4.06
C VAL A 30 4.79 4.77 4.71
N ILE A 31 4.15 3.64 4.40
CA ILE A 31 2.84 3.28 4.96
C ILE A 31 2.91 3.15 6.49
N LYS A 32 3.96 2.51 7.01
CA LYS A 32 4.19 2.38 8.45
C LYS A 32 4.32 3.75 9.11
N GLY A 33 4.99 4.71 8.46
CA GLY A 33 5.08 6.10 8.92
C GLY A 33 3.71 6.76 9.06
N GLU A 34 2.86 6.63 8.04
CA GLU A 34 1.49 7.18 8.07
C GLU A 34 0.62 6.56 9.18
N ILE A 35 0.75 5.24 9.40
CA ILE A 35 0.05 4.53 10.48
C ILE A 35 0.58 4.97 11.85
N SER A 36 1.91 5.03 12.00
CA SER A 36 2.57 5.39 13.26
C SER A 36 2.24 6.84 13.69
N GLN A 37 2.07 7.73 12.72
CA GLN A 37 1.62 9.12 12.94
C GLN A 37 0.11 9.25 13.17
N LYS A 38 -0.64 8.13 13.15
CA LYS A 38 -2.10 8.07 13.26
C LYS A 38 -2.83 8.87 12.18
N GLN A 39 -2.20 9.10 11.04
CA GLN A 39 -2.83 9.76 9.88
C GLN A 39 -3.77 8.81 9.15
N LEU A 40 -3.41 7.53 9.11
CA LEU A 40 -4.20 6.46 8.51
C LEU A 40 -4.27 5.26 9.46
N SER A 41 -5.43 4.62 9.53
CA SER A 41 -5.51 3.30 10.14
C SER A 41 -5.01 2.22 9.18
N LEU A 42 -4.61 1.07 9.71
CA LEU A 42 -4.28 -0.10 8.89
C LEU A 42 -5.45 -0.48 7.96
N ASP A 43 -6.70 -0.40 8.45
CA ASP A 43 -7.91 -0.67 7.66
C ASP A 43 -8.07 0.32 6.50
N ASP A 44 -7.77 1.61 6.72
CA ASP A 44 -7.78 2.61 5.65
C ASP A 44 -6.74 2.29 4.57
N VAL A 45 -5.54 1.90 4.99
CA VAL A 45 -4.47 1.50 4.06
C VAL A 45 -4.89 0.28 3.24
N LEU A 46 -5.47 -0.75 3.87
CA LEU A 46 -5.95 -1.93 3.18
C LEU A 46 -7.06 -1.59 2.16
N LYS A 47 -7.98 -0.68 2.52
CA LYS A 47 -9.00 -0.17 1.59
C LYS A 47 -8.39 0.59 0.41
N ILE A 48 -7.29 1.33 0.61
CA ILE A 48 -6.59 2.00 -0.49
C ILE A 48 -5.97 0.95 -1.43
N ILE A 49 -5.37 -0.10 -0.88
CA ILE A 49 -4.80 -1.21 -1.65
C ILE A 49 -5.91 -1.90 -2.47
N ASP A 50 -7.05 -2.21 -1.86
CA ASP A 50 -8.21 -2.81 -2.54
C ASP A 50 -8.66 -1.94 -3.73
N LYS A 51 -8.80 -0.63 -3.51
CA LYS A 51 -9.19 0.31 -4.57
C LYS A 51 -8.18 0.36 -5.71
N VAL A 52 -6.88 0.31 -5.41
CA VAL A 52 -5.84 0.32 -6.46
C VAL A 52 -5.83 -1.00 -7.23
N GLU A 53 -6.09 -2.12 -6.57
CA GLU A 53 -6.21 -3.44 -7.18
C GLU A 53 -7.42 -3.55 -8.12
N GLU A 54 -8.56 -3.01 -7.69
CA GLU A 54 -9.82 -3.01 -8.45
C GLU A 54 -9.84 -1.97 -9.57
N ASP A 55 -9.04 -0.90 -9.46
CA ASP A 55 -8.95 0.16 -10.47
C ASP A 55 -8.13 -0.34 -11.69
N PRO A 56 -8.76 -0.63 -12.84
CA PRO A 56 -8.05 -1.07 -14.03
C PRO A 56 -7.14 0.02 -14.61
N LEU A 57 -7.37 1.30 -14.26
CA LEU A 57 -6.65 2.45 -14.77
C LEU A 57 -5.46 2.85 -13.89
N SER A 58 -5.29 2.26 -12.69
CA SER A 58 -4.22 2.62 -11.76
C SER A 58 -2.82 2.39 -12.35
N VAL A 59 -2.65 1.29 -13.09
CA VAL A 59 -1.41 0.90 -13.77
C VAL A 59 -1.74 0.00 -14.99
N PRO A 60 -2.26 0.54 -16.09
CA PRO A 60 -2.86 -0.27 -17.16
C PRO A 60 -1.84 -1.17 -17.91
N TYR A 61 -0.56 -0.84 -17.84
CA TYR A 61 0.53 -1.57 -18.49
C TYR A 61 1.07 -2.76 -17.68
N VAL A 62 0.75 -2.85 -16.38
CA VAL A 62 1.20 -3.98 -15.54
C VAL A 62 0.15 -5.09 -15.55
N PRO A 63 0.53 -6.35 -15.85
CA PRO A 63 -0.39 -7.48 -15.80
C PRO A 63 -1.08 -7.61 -14.44
N ARG A 64 -2.39 -7.91 -14.45
CA ARG A 64 -3.18 -8.06 -13.22
C ARG A 64 -2.56 -9.06 -12.23
N VAL A 65 -1.97 -10.15 -12.73
CA VAL A 65 -1.31 -11.18 -11.92
C VAL A 65 -0.11 -10.61 -11.16
N GLU A 66 0.69 -9.76 -11.80
CA GLU A 66 1.84 -9.12 -11.15
C GLU A 66 1.41 -8.09 -10.12
N LYS A 67 0.37 -7.29 -10.43
CA LYS A 67 -0.24 -6.39 -9.44
C LYS A 67 -0.68 -7.16 -8.20
N LEU A 68 -1.47 -8.21 -8.38
CA LEU A 68 -1.94 -9.09 -7.31
C LEU A 68 -0.78 -9.65 -6.48
N LYS A 69 0.30 -10.11 -7.12
CA LYS A 69 1.48 -10.64 -6.43
C LYS A 69 2.15 -9.56 -5.58
N LYS A 70 2.42 -8.39 -6.14
CA LYS A 70 3.07 -7.25 -5.46
C LYS A 70 2.23 -6.73 -4.29
N LEU A 71 0.92 -6.56 -4.48
CA LEU A 71 0.01 -6.11 -3.43
C LEU A 71 -0.16 -7.15 -2.33
N ASN A 72 -0.21 -8.45 -2.67
CA ASN A 72 -0.26 -9.51 -1.65
C ASN A 72 1.01 -9.57 -0.79
N GLN A 73 2.19 -9.30 -1.35
CA GLN A 73 3.42 -9.18 -0.56
C GLN A 73 3.33 -8.02 0.44
N LEU A 74 2.82 -6.88 0.01
CA LEU A 74 2.62 -5.72 0.89
C LEU A 74 1.58 -5.99 1.97
N ARG A 75 0.43 -6.58 1.62
CA ARG A 75 -0.61 -6.97 2.59
C ARG A 75 -0.06 -7.91 3.67
N LYS A 76 0.80 -8.87 3.31
CA LYS A 76 1.43 -9.77 4.28
C LYS A 76 2.30 -9.03 5.29
N LEU A 77 3.14 -8.10 4.81
CA LEU A 77 3.97 -7.29 5.70
C LEU A 77 3.14 -6.40 6.62
N LEU A 78 2.08 -5.79 6.10
CA LEU A 78 1.20 -4.92 6.89
C LEU A 78 0.43 -5.70 7.97
N LYS A 79 0.02 -6.94 7.68
CA LYS A 79 -0.60 -7.82 8.69
C LYS A 79 0.39 -8.21 9.81
N CYS A 80 1.64 -8.48 9.48
CA CYS A 80 2.66 -8.73 10.51
C CYS A 80 2.89 -7.50 11.42
N LEU A 81 2.61 -6.29 10.93
CA LEU A 81 2.64 -5.06 11.74
C LEU A 81 1.52 -5.05 12.79
N GLU A 82 0.32 -5.51 12.40
CA GLU A 82 -0.83 -5.66 13.31
C GLU A 82 -0.55 -6.68 14.42
N ASP A 83 0.11 -7.80 14.08
CA ASP A 83 0.47 -8.83 15.05
C ASP A 83 1.51 -8.29 16.07
N LEU A 84 2.47 -7.49 15.61
CA LEU A 84 3.49 -6.86 16.49
C LEU A 84 2.91 -5.76 17.38
N GLU A 85 1.93 -4.98 16.93
CA GLU A 85 1.26 -3.98 17.76
C GLU A 85 0.32 -4.59 18.81
N LYS A 86 -0.12 -5.84 18.63
CA LYS A 86 -0.94 -6.57 19.62
C LYS A 86 -0.12 -7.31 20.68
N GLU A 87 1.16 -7.59 20.40
CA GLU A 87 2.07 -8.27 21.33
C GLU A 87 2.88 -7.31 22.23
N ALA A 88 2.82 -5.99 21.99
CA ALA A 88 3.51 -4.95 22.77
C ALA A 88 2.58 -4.26 23.77
#